data_AF-A0A1K1MFW4-F1
#
_entry.id   AF-A0A1K1MFW4-F1
#
_cell.length_a   1.000
_cell.length_b   1.000
_cell.length_c   1.000
_cell.angle_alpha   90.00
_cell.angle_beta   90.00
_cell.angle_gamma   90.00
#
_symmetry.space_group_name_H-M   'P 1'
#
loop_
_entity.id
_entity.type
_entity.pdbx_description
1 polymer ?
#
loop_
_entity_poly.entity_id
_entity_poly.type
_entity_poly.pdbx_seq_one_letter_code
_entity_poly.pdbx_strand_id
1 'polypeptide(L)'
;MKTSKIKVNSRGYGMEYALDEVEDFSRLMGFDERSARRARLLAEETMSMVRAIVDEFSASFWMESTPECNCELHLQAEAPMDYDKKQELISASTQQRNEASVGIMGKIKDFIEDSMYNMRDGASVAVGDSQAMGMGGVVIADIYMWSLQQYRQDVQEQKEKGDDEAIDDLLDELEKSIVANIADDIKVSVKGNSIEMIIRKNFLLNRDGQ
;
A
#
# COMPACT_ATOMS: atom_id res chain seq x y z
N MET A 1 -19.71 7.06 -1.74
CA MET A 1 -19.56 7.59 -3.12
C MET A 1 -18.40 6.88 -3.78
N LYS A 2 -18.44 6.58 -5.08
CA LYS A 2 -17.34 5.91 -5.79
C LYS A 2 -17.13 6.55 -7.17
N THR A 3 -15.88 6.80 -7.51
CA THR A 3 -15.48 7.38 -8.82
C THR A 3 -15.34 6.29 -9.89
N SER A 4 -15.20 6.72 -11.14
CA SER A 4 -14.93 5.79 -12.24
C SER A 4 -13.51 5.22 -12.16
N LYS A 5 -13.33 3.97 -12.60
CA LYS A 5 -12.00 3.36 -12.64
C LYS A 5 -11.17 3.95 -13.79
N ILE A 6 -9.97 4.44 -13.47
CA ILE A 6 -9.00 4.97 -14.42
C ILE A 6 -7.87 3.95 -14.56
N LYS A 7 -7.54 3.57 -15.80
CA LYS A 7 -6.40 2.68 -16.04
C LYS A 7 -5.10 3.47 -15.95
N VAL A 8 -4.16 3.00 -15.13
CA VAL A 8 -2.82 3.56 -14.96
C VAL A 8 -1.75 2.52 -15.22
N ASN A 9 -0.57 2.93 -15.69
CA ASN A 9 0.55 2.00 -15.93
C ASN A 9 1.92 2.61 -15.61
N SER A 10 2.97 1.78 -15.65
CA SER A 10 4.35 2.21 -15.33
C SER A 10 4.95 3.24 -16.28
N ARG A 11 4.33 3.49 -17.45
CA ARG A 11 4.76 4.49 -18.44
C ARG A 11 4.09 5.86 -18.26
N GLY A 12 3.28 6.02 -17.21
CA GLY A 12 2.59 7.27 -16.89
C GLY A 12 1.23 7.43 -17.57
N TYR A 13 0.76 6.44 -18.34
CA TYR A 13 -0.59 6.49 -18.90
C TYR A 13 -1.62 6.63 -17.78
N GLY A 14 -2.61 7.50 -17.94
CA GLY A 14 -3.73 7.65 -17.01
C GLY A 14 -3.41 8.31 -15.66
N MET A 15 -2.13 8.56 -15.34
CA MET A 15 -1.75 9.11 -14.03
C MET A 15 -2.28 10.54 -13.84
N GLU A 16 -2.10 11.42 -14.82
CA GLU A 16 -2.61 12.80 -14.75
C GLU A 16 -4.13 12.84 -14.57
N TYR A 17 -4.87 12.05 -15.37
CA TYR A 17 -6.31 11.89 -15.21
C TYR A 17 -6.72 11.37 -13.83
N ALA A 18 -5.95 10.44 -13.27
CA ALA A 18 -6.21 9.93 -11.93
C ALA A 18 -5.99 11.00 -10.85
N LEU A 19 -5.01 11.89 -11.02
CA LEU A 19 -4.78 13.01 -10.12
C LEU A 19 -5.87 14.08 -10.24
N ASP A 20 -6.33 14.37 -11.46
CA ASP A 20 -7.45 15.28 -11.69
C ASP A 20 -8.75 14.74 -11.05
N GLU A 21 -8.99 13.43 -11.16
CA GLU A 21 -10.13 12.76 -10.50
C GLU A 21 -10.03 12.86 -8.96
N VAL A 22 -8.83 12.83 -8.39
CA VAL A 22 -8.63 13.04 -6.94
C VAL A 22 -9.00 14.46 -6.53
N GLU A 23 -8.67 15.46 -7.35
CA GLU A 23 -9.07 16.85 -7.09
C GLU A 23 -10.58 17.05 -7.21
N ASP A 24 -11.21 16.46 -8.24
CA ASP A 24 -12.65 16.48 -8.42
C ASP A 24 -13.38 15.80 -7.26
N PHE A 25 -12.91 14.61 -6.86
CA PHE A 25 -13.41 13.91 -5.70
C PHE A 25 -13.27 14.75 -4.43
N SER A 26 -12.11 15.37 -4.20
CA SER A 26 -11.86 16.21 -3.02
C SER A 26 -12.81 17.41 -2.95
N ARG A 27 -13.10 18.05 -4.09
CA ARG A 27 -14.07 19.15 -4.20
C ARG A 27 -15.48 18.67 -3.88
N LEU A 28 -15.90 17.53 -4.45
CA LEU A 28 -17.22 16.96 -4.24
C LEU A 28 -17.45 16.52 -2.79
N MET A 29 -16.41 16.00 -2.14
CA MET A 29 -16.45 15.62 -0.73
C MET A 29 -16.35 16.82 0.22
N GLY A 30 -16.08 18.02 -0.28
CA GLY A 30 -15.97 19.24 0.52
C GLY A 30 -14.70 19.28 1.38
N PHE A 31 -13.59 18.71 0.92
CA PHE A 31 -12.31 18.81 1.62
C PHE A 31 -11.79 20.25 1.62
N ASP A 32 -11.17 20.67 2.72
CA ASP A 32 -10.45 21.94 2.74
C ASP A 32 -9.22 21.91 1.80
N GLU A 33 -8.68 23.07 1.45
CA GLU A 33 -7.57 23.18 0.50
C GLU A 33 -6.33 22.39 0.94
N ARG A 34 -6.12 22.26 2.26
CA ARG A 34 -5.01 21.48 2.81
C ARG A 34 -5.24 19.98 2.63
N SER A 35 -6.45 19.50 2.88
CA SER A 35 -6.85 18.11 2.75
C SER A 35 -6.90 17.67 1.30
N ALA A 36 -7.41 18.50 0.39
CA ALA A 36 -7.40 18.24 -1.04
C ALA A 36 -5.96 18.08 -1.58
N ARG A 37 -5.04 18.98 -1.20
CA ARG A 37 -3.61 18.84 -1.54
C ARG A 37 -2.98 17.57 -0.97
N ARG A 38 -3.32 17.20 0.26
CA ARG A 38 -2.83 15.96 0.88
C ARG A 38 -3.39 14.71 0.21
N ALA A 39 -4.65 14.73 -0.24
CA ALA A 39 -5.24 13.65 -1.03
C ALA A 39 -4.50 13.46 -2.36
N ARG A 40 -4.20 14.57 -3.06
CA ARG A 40 -3.40 14.54 -4.28
C ARG A 40 -1.98 13.99 -4.03
N LEU A 41 -1.29 14.48 -3.01
CA LEU A 41 0.04 13.99 -2.63
C LEU A 41 0.03 12.49 -2.31
N LEU A 42 -0.98 12.01 -1.57
CA LEU A 42 -1.14 10.57 -1.33
C LEU A 42 -1.22 9.80 -2.64
N ALA A 43 -2.00 10.28 -3.61
CA ALA A 43 -2.13 9.63 -4.92
C ALA A 43 -0.83 9.63 -5.71
N GLU A 44 -0.15 10.77 -5.80
CA GLU A 44 1.14 10.95 -6.49
C GLU A 44 2.20 9.99 -5.93
N GLU A 45 2.37 10.00 -4.61
CA GLU A 45 3.33 9.15 -3.92
C GLU A 45 2.98 7.68 -4.06
N THR A 46 1.69 7.31 -4.06
CA THR A 46 1.26 5.92 -4.21
C THR A 46 1.51 5.38 -5.60
N MET A 47 1.23 6.16 -6.63
CA MET A 47 1.53 5.75 -8.01
C MET A 47 3.04 5.68 -8.25
N SER A 48 3.80 6.62 -7.67
CA SER A 48 5.27 6.62 -7.71
C SER A 48 5.85 5.41 -6.99
N MET A 49 5.26 5.07 -5.83
CA MET A 49 5.56 3.87 -5.06
C MET A 49 5.36 2.64 -5.95
N VAL A 50 4.16 2.39 -6.47
CA VAL A 50 3.91 1.17 -7.26
C VAL A 50 4.80 1.07 -8.51
N ARG A 51 5.14 2.20 -9.15
CA ARG A 51 6.09 2.23 -10.26
C ARG A 51 7.51 1.77 -9.88
N ALA A 52 7.93 1.97 -8.64
CA ALA A 52 9.23 1.53 -8.16
C ALA A 52 9.26 0.04 -7.72
N ILE A 53 8.12 -0.56 -7.34
CA ILE A 53 8.04 -2.01 -7.08
C ILE A 53 7.97 -2.79 -8.39
N VAL A 54 7.10 -2.38 -9.30
CA VAL A 54 6.74 -3.16 -10.48
C VAL A 54 7.20 -2.44 -11.74
N ASP A 55 8.25 -3.00 -12.35
CA ASP A 55 8.90 -2.51 -13.59
C ASP A 55 7.89 -2.29 -14.73
N GLU A 56 6.99 -3.26 -14.93
CA GLU A 56 5.84 -3.13 -15.83
C GLU A 56 4.56 -3.51 -15.08
N PHE A 57 3.71 -2.51 -14.80
CA PHE A 57 2.39 -2.72 -14.22
C PHE A 57 1.30 -2.06 -15.04
N SER A 58 0.10 -2.64 -14.94
CA SER A 58 -1.16 -2.04 -15.37
C SER A 58 -2.15 -2.20 -14.21
N ALA A 59 -2.71 -1.10 -13.74
CA ALA A 59 -3.63 -1.07 -12.61
C ALA A 59 -4.87 -0.25 -12.92
N SER A 60 -5.95 -0.53 -12.18
CA SER A 60 -7.14 0.31 -12.10
C SER A 60 -7.06 1.15 -10.83
N PHE A 61 -7.19 2.46 -11.00
CA PHE A 61 -7.23 3.45 -9.93
C PHE A 61 -8.66 3.97 -9.74
N TRP A 62 -9.12 4.14 -8.51
CA TRP A 62 -10.35 4.89 -8.21
C TRP A 62 -10.36 5.40 -6.78
N MET A 63 -11.16 6.43 -6.53
CA MET A 63 -11.48 6.97 -5.22
C MET A 63 -12.85 6.46 -4.73
N GLU A 64 -12.97 6.24 -3.42
CA GLU A 64 -14.20 5.85 -2.74
C GLU A 64 -14.35 6.58 -1.41
N SER A 65 -15.59 6.82 -1.00
CA SER A 65 -15.96 7.25 0.35
C SER A 65 -17.00 6.27 0.89
N THR A 66 -16.70 5.75 2.06
CA THR A 66 -17.50 4.83 2.86
C THR A 66 -18.04 5.55 4.11
N PRO A 67 -19.03 4.99 4.82
CA PRO A 67 -19.48 5.56 6.10
C PRO A 67 -18.35 5.68 7.14
N GLU A 68 -17.35 4.80 7.09
CA GLU A 68 -16.23 4.75 8.02
C GLU A 68 -15.02 5.59 7.57
N CYS A 69 -14.92 5.92 6.28
CA CYS A 69 -13.80 6.65 5.72
C CYS A 69 -14.22 7.59 4.59
N ASN A 70 -13.97 8.88 4.75
CA ASN A 70 -14.34 9.87 3.74
C ASN A 70 -13.39 9.93 2.53
N CYS A 71 -12.21 9.30 2.60
CA CYS A 71 -11.28 9.20 1.48
C CYS A 71 -10.55 7.86 1.48
N GLU A 72 -10.93 7.00 0.54
CA GLU A 72 -10.22 5.78 0.21
C GLU A 72 -9.69 5.87 -1.22
N LEU A 73 -8.38 5.68 -1.36
CA LEU A 73 -7.70 5.60 -2.64
C LEU A 73 -7.40 4.13 -2.93
N HIS A 74 -7.91 3.64 -4.05
CA HIS A 74 -7.79 2.25 -4.44
C HIS A 74 -6.90 2.13 -5.67
N LEU A 75 -5.96 1.17 -5.62
CA LEU A 75 -5.15 0.77 -6.74
C LEU A 75 -5.16 -0.75 -6.85
N GLN A 76 -5.73 -1.26 -7.93
CA GLN A 76 -5.87 -2.69 -8.18
C GLN A 76 -5.07 -3.09 -9.41
N ALA A 77 -4.06 -3.95 -9.23
CA ALA A 77 -3.25 -4.51 -10.30
C ALA A 77 -3.52 -6.01 -10.47
N GLU A 78 -3.39 -6.49 -11.70
CA GLU A 78 -3.25 -7.91 -11.98
C GLU A 78 -1.76 -8.20 -12.22
N ALA A 79 -1.18 -9.08 -11.41
CA ALA A 79 0.19 -9.52 -11.59
C ALA A 79 0.29 -10.36 -12.88
N PRO A 80 1.20 -10.01 -13.81
CA PRO A 80 1.40 -10.83 -15.00
C PRO A 80 1.98 -12.19 -14.59
N MET A 81 1.56 -13.26 -15.29
CA MET A 81 2.01 -14.64 -15.02
C MET A 81 3.55 -14.80 -15.11
N ASP A 82 4.25 -13.93 -15.85
CA ASP A 82 5.72 -13.94 -15.95
C ASP A 82 6.44 -13.20 -14.80
N TYR A 83 5.71 -12.51 -13.92
CA TYR A 83 6.27 -12.00 -12.67
C TYR A 83 6.93 -13.14 -11.88
N ASP A 84 6.34 -14.34 -11.94
CA ASP A 84 6.84 -15.59 -11.36
C ASP A 84 8.27 -15.93 -11.82
N LYS A 85 8.55 -15.84 -13.13
CA LYS A 85 9.90 -16.15 -13.68
C LYS A 85 10.91 -15.07 -13.34
N LYS A 86 10.47 -13.81 -13.26
CA LYS A 86 11.34 -12.71 -12.83
C LYS A 86 11.78 -12.90 -11.38
N GLN A 87 10.92 -13.44 -10.52
CA GLN A 87 11.23 -13.70 -9.10
C GLN A 87 12.20 -14.87 -8.89
N GLU A 88 12.08 -15.98 -9.64
CA GLU A 88 13.06 -17.08 -9.58
C GLU A 88 14.49 -16.61 -9.92
N LEU A 89 14.62 -15.64 -10.83
CA LEU A 89 15.91 -15.04 -11.20
C LEU A 89 16.44 -14.06 -10.14
N ILE A 90 15.54 -13.33 -9.47
CA ILE A 90 15.90 -12.38 -8.40
C ILE A 90 16.28 -13.13 -7.11
N SER A 91 15.56 -14.20 -6.75
CA SER A 91 15.84 -15.04 -5.57
C SER A 91 17.08 -15.92 -5.73
N ALA A 92 17.49 -16.24 -6.95
CA ALA A 92 18.81 -16.81 -7.22
C ALA A 92 19.95 -15.76 -7.07
N SER A 93 19.62 -14.47 -7.18
CA SER A 93 20.56 -13.33 -7.12
C SER A 93 20.65 -12.67 -5.74
N THR A 94 20.09 -13.30 -4.70
CA THR A 94 19.92 -12.74 -3.34
C THR A 94 21.22 -12.45 -2.58
N GLN A 95 22.40 -12.76 -3.14
CA GLN A 95 23.70 -12.36 -2.57
C GLN A 95 24.04 -10.87 -2.80
N GLN A 96 23.20 -10.10 -3.51
CA GLN A 96 23.37 -8.66 -3.73
C GLN A 96 22.12 -7.83 -3.37
N ARG A 97 21.29 -8.26 -2.40
CA ARG A 97 20.26 -7.39 -1.78
C ARG A 97 20.93 -6.35 -0.87
N ASN A 98 21.68 -5.41 -1.46
CA ASN A 98 22.24 -4.26 -0.75
C ASN A 98 21.46 -2.98 -1.12
N GLU A 99 21.05 -2.27 -0.07
CA GLU A 99 20.76 -0.82 -0.03
C GLU A 99 19.43 -0.26 -0.57
N ALA A 100 18.60 -1.00 -1.32
CA ALA A 100 17.40 -0.43 -1.97
C ALA A 100 16.02 -0.75 -1.33
N SER A 101 15.95 -1.58 -0.28
CA SER A 101 14.68 -2.04 0.34
C SER A 101 14.45 -1.46 1.74
N VAL A 102 14.71 -0.18 1.95
CA VAL A 102 14.54 0.47 3.26
C VAL A 102 13.19 1.19 3.34
N GLY A 103 12.50 1.09 4.49
CA GLY A 103 11.23 1.75 4.78
C GLY A 103 9.95 1.01 4.35
N ILE A 104 8.79 1.67 4.47
CA ILE A 104 7.45 1.08 4.18
C ILE A 104 7.38 0.47 2.79
N MET A 105 8.06 1.10 1.84
CA MET A 105 8.09 0.65 0.47
C MET A 105 8.69 -0.75 0.33
N GLY A 106 9.83 -0.98 1.00
CA GLY A 106 10.43 -2.31 1.10
C GLY A 106 9.46 -3.30 1.75
N LYS A 107 8.81 -2.90 2.85
CA LYS A 107 7.84 -3.78 3.55
C LYS A 107 6.65 -4.19 2.69
N ILE A 108 6.05 -3.26 1.97
CA ILE A 108 4.93 -3.54 1.06
C ILE A 108 5.40 -4.46 -0.07
N LYS A 109 6.60 -4.21 -0.63
CA LYS A 109 7.19 -5.06 -1.66
C LYS A 109 7.41 -6.48 -1.17
N ASP A 110 8.09 -6.63 -0.03
CA ASP A 110 8.42 -7.91 0.57
C ASP A 110 7.13 -8.68 0.87
N PHE A 111 6.12 -8.02 1.45
CA PHE A 111 4.81 -8.63 1.71
C PHE A 111 4.12 -9.14 0.44
N ILE A 112 4.12 -8.36 -0.65
CA ILE A 112 3.54 -8.78 -1.93
C ILE A 112 4.31 -9.98 -2.50
N GLU A 113 5.65 -9.93 -2.48
CA GLU A 113 6.52 -11.01 -2.97
C GLU A 113 6.29 -12.31 -2.19
N ASP A 114 6.31 -12.25 -0.86
CA ASP A 114 6.12 -13.41 0.01
C ASP A 114 4.71 -14.00 -0.12
N SER A 115 3.68 -13.14 -0.20
CA SER A 115 2.29 -13.59 -0.37
C SER A 115 2.09 -14.34 -1.69
N MET A 116 2.64 -13.81 -2.79
CA MET A 116 2.55 -14.45 -4.11
C MET A 116 3.30 -15.79 -4.14
N TYR A 117 4.47 -15.87 -3.49
CA TYR A 117 5.24 -17.12 -3.38
C TYR A 117 4.49 -18.19 -2.58
N ASN A 118 4.00 -17.85 -1.39
CA ASN A 118 3.30 -18.78 -0.50
C ASN A 118 2.00 -19.32 -1.11
N MET A 119 1.24 -18.49 -1.85
CA MET A 119 0.05 -18.94 -2.59
C MET A 119 0.37 -20.02 -3.63
N ARG A 120 1.56 -19.95 -4.24
CA ARG A 120 1.95 -20.84 -5.34
C ARG A 120 2.51 -22.18 -4.85
N ASP A 121 3.34 -22.15 -3.81
CA ASP A 121 3.95 -23.37 -3.27
C ASP A 121 2.95 -24.23 -2.48
N GLY A 122 1.70 -23.76 -2.34
CA GLY A 122 0.68 -24.43 -1.54
C GLY A 122 1.04 -24.46 -0.06
N ALA A 123 1.96 -23.59 0.37
CA ALA A 123 2.34 -23.43 1.76
C ALA A 123 1.10 -22.97 2.53
N SER A 124 0.56 -23.84 3.37
CA SER A 124 -0.58 -23.52 4.21
C SER A 124 -0.14 -22.58 5.32
N VAL A 125 -0.32 -21.27 5.11
CA VAL A 125 -0.25 -20.31 6.21
C VAL A 125 -1.56 -20.41 6.99
N ALA A 126 -1.47 -20.68 8.29
CA ALA A 126 -2.67 -20.79 9.12
C ALA A 126 -3.40 -19.44 9.16
N VAL A 127 -4.73 -19.48 9.07
CA VAL A 127 -5.57 -18.28 9.19
C VAL A 127 -5.30 -17.62 10.55
N GLY A 128 -4.96 -16.33 10.52
CA GLY A 128 -4.61 -15.57 11.72
C GLY A 128 -3.15 -15.66 12.18
N ASP A 129 -2.27 -16.37 11.46
CA ASP A 129 -0.84 -16.45 11.80
C ASP A 129 -0.07 -15.24 11.27
N SER A 130 -0.05 -14.16 12.07
CA SER A 130 0.69 -12.93 11.76
C SER A 130 2.21 -13.09 11.84
N GLN A 131 2.72 -14.14 12.50
CA GLN A 131 4.17 -14.36 12.59
C GLN A 131 4.75 -14.93 11.29
N ALA A 132 3.96 -15.72 10.55
CA ALA A 132 4.39 -16.33 9.29
C ALA A 132 4.50 -15.34 8.11
N MET A 133 3.81 -14.20 8.16
CA MET A 133 3.74 -13.20 7.07
C MET A 133 4.50 -11.90 7.38
N GLY A 134 5.22 -11.86 8.50
CA GLY A 134 5.82 -10.64 9.02
C GLY A 134 4.80 -9.70 9.68
N MET A 135 5.33 -8.72 10.40
CA MET A 135 4.58 -7.73 11.18
C MET A 135 3.51 -7.03 10.35
N GLY A 136 2.29 -6.95 10.86
CA GLY A 136 1.14 -6.35 10.18
C GLY A 136 0.40 -7.26 9.18
N GLY A 137 0.86 -8.49 8.97
CA GLY A 137 0.28 -9.47 8.03
C GLY A 137 -0.79 -10.37 8.65
N VAL A 138 -1.79 -10.77 7.85
CA VAL A 138 -2.79 -11.79 8.23
C VAL A 138 -3.29 -12.53 6.98
N VAL A 139 -3.63 -13.80 7.12
CA VAL A 139 -4.29 -14.59 6.07
C VAL A 139 -5.73 -14.88 6.46
N ILE A 140 -6.69 -14.59 5.58
CA ILE A 140 -8.12 -14.86 5.76
C ILE A 140 -8.68 -15.45 4.47
N ALA A 141 -9.14 -16.70 4.50
CA ALA A 141 -9.79 -17.37 3.36
C ALA A 141 -9.00 -17.20 2.03
N ASP A 142 -7.71 -17.56 2.06
CA ASP A 142 -6.75 -17.45 0.95
C ASP A 142 -6.46 -16.03 0.46
N ILE A 143 -6.84 -15.02 1.23
CA ILE A 143 -6.48 -13.62 1.02
C ILE A 143 -5.38 -13.26 2.00
N TYR A 144 -4.23 -12.89 1.48
CA TYR A 144 -3.13 -12.36 2.27
C TYR A 144 -3.35 -10.86 2.40
N MET A 145 -3.31 -10.34 3.62
CA MET A 145 -3.52 -8.92 3.90
C MET A 145 -2.40 -8.37 4.77
N TRP A 146 -2.00 -7.13 4.51
CA TRP A 146 -1.09 -6.36 5.35
C TRP A 146 -1.70 -4.98 5.62
N SER A 147 -1.48 -4.44 6.82
CA SER A 147 -1.88 -3.05 7.12
C SER A 147 -0.79 -2.26 7.84
N LEU A 148 -0.65 -0.98 7.48
CA LEU A 148 0.23 -0.05 8.15
C LEU A 148 -0.18 0.15 9.62
N GLN A 149 -1.48 0.18 9.90
CA GLN A 149 -1.99 0.32 11.26
C GLN A 149 -1.54 -0.85 12.15
N GLN A 150 -1.71 -2.09 11.70
CA GLN A 150 -1.27 -3.27 12.46
C GLN A 150 0.26 -3.31 12.55
N TYR A 151 0.97 -2.98 11.48
CA TYR A 151 2.43 -2.90 11.50
C TYR A 151 2.95 -1.93 12.57
N ARG A 152 2.36 -0.74 12.69
CA ARG A 152 2.71 0.24 13.75
C ARG A 152 2.47 -0.31 15.14
N GLN A 153 1.32 -0.98 15.34
CA GLN A 153 0.99 -1.58 16.63
C GLN A 153 2.02 -2.65 17.00
N ASP A 154 2.30 -3.57 16.09
CA ASP A 154 3.23 -4.67 16.36
C ASP A 154 4.65 -4.13 16.67
N VAL A 155 5.13 -3.14 15.90
CA VAL A 155 6.44 -2.49 16.12
C VAL A 155 6.48 -1.83 17.50
N GLN A 156 5.41 -1.16 17.91
CA GLN A 156 5.32 -0.52 19.22
C GLN A 156 5.27 -1.56 20.36
N GLU A 157 4.54 -2.65 20.21
CA GLU A 157 4.52 -3.75 21.18
C GLU A 157 5.88 -4.44 21.33
N GLN A 158 6.67 -4.53 20.26
CA GLN A 158 8.03 -5.06 20.33
C GLN A 158 9.00 -4.08 21.00
N LYS A 159 8.85 -2.76 20.76
CA LYS A 159 9.61 -1.72 21.48
C LYS A 159 9.43 -1.84 22.98
N GLU A 160 8.19 -2.03 23.42
CA GLU A 160 7.85 -2.21 24.84
C GLU A 160 8.44 -3.50 25.46
N LYS A 161 8.85 -4.46 24.63
CA LYS A 161 9.45 -5.75 25.05
C LYS A 161 10.98 -5.76 25.08
N GLY A 162 11.66 -4.69 24.64
CA GLY A 162 13.09 -4.44 24.93
C GLY A 162 14.10 -4.64 23.79
N ASP A 163 13.70 -4.50 22.53
CA ASP A 163 14.63 -4.38 21.38
C ASP A 163 14.71 -2.90 20.95
N ASP A 164 15.79 -2.19 21.29
CA ASP A 164 15.81 -0.73 21.14
C ASP A 164 16.34 -0.26 19.76
N GLU A 165 17.51 -0.72 19.29
CA GLU A 165 18.19 -0.07 18.15
C GLU A 165 17.55 -0.39 16.79
N ALA A 166 17.23 -1.66 16.52
CA ALA A 166 16.61 -2.06 15.25
C ALA A 166 15.15 -1.58 15.11
N ILE A 167 14.46 -1.36 16.23
CA ILE A 167 13.09 -0.86 16.23
C ILE A 167 13.05 0.65 16.02
N ASP A 168 14.01 1.38 16.62
CA ASP A 168 14.16 2.81 16.39
C ASP A 168 14.44 3.10 14.90
N ASP A 169 15.30 2.31 14.24
CA ASP A 169 15.52 2.43 12.79
C ASP A 169 14.23 2.23 11.98
N LEU A 170 13.37 1.28 12.36
CA LEU A 170 12.09 1.06 11.68
C LEU A 170 11.11 2.22 11.87
N LEU A 171 11.11 2.83 13.06
CA LEU A 171 10.28 4.00 13.37
C LEU A 171 10.77 5.23 12.59
N ASP A 172 12.07 5.47 12.53
CA ASP A 172 12.66 6.56 11.75
C ASP A 172 12.31 6.45 10.25
N GLU A 173 12.31 5.24 9.71
CA GLU A 173 11.92 5.00 8.32
C GLU A 173 10.40 5.19 8.08
N LEU A 174 9.57 4.87 9.07
CA LEU A 174 8.14 5.21 9.03
C LEU A 174 7.94 6.73 9.00
N GLU A 175 8.69 7.47 9.80
CA GLU A 175 8.64 8.94 9.88
C GLU A 175 9.17 9.63 8.61
N LYS A 176 10.07 8.99 7.85
CA LYS A 176 10.53 9.52 6.56
C LYS A 176 9.50 9.38 5.43
N SER A 177 8.52 8.47 5.56
CA SER A 177 7.54 8.21 4.50
C SER A 177 6.38 9.21 4.49
N ILE A 178 6.24 9.94 3.37
CA ILE A 178 5.14 10.91 3.17
C ILE A 178 3.78 10.20 3.24
N VAL A 179 3.65 9.05 2.57
CA VAL A 179 2.39 8.30 2.54
C VAL A 179 2.01 7.82 3.94
N ALA A 180 2.99 7.33 4.70
CA ALA A 180 2.78 6.87 6.07
C ALA A 180 2.28 7.99 6.99
N ASN A 181 2.88 9.17 6.87
CA ASN A 181 2.58 10.30 7.72
C ASN A 181 1.22 10.92 7.42
N ILE A 182 0.75 10.83 6.17
CA ILE A 182 -0.54 11.39 5.78
C ILE A 182 -1.67 10.37 6.00
N ALA A 183 -1.48 9.11 5.60
CA ALA A 183 -2.50 8.08 5.68
C ALA A 183 -2.84 7.71 7.14
N ASP A 184 -4.11 7.41 7.39
CA ASP A 184 -4.51 6.79 8.67
C ASP A 184 -4.16 5.30 8.64
N ASP A 185 -4.34 4.65 7.48
CA ASP A 185 -3.98 3.27 7.24
C ASP A 185 -3.67 3.03 5.75
N ILE A 186 -2.81 2.05 5.48
CA ILE A 186 -2.52 1.53 4.14
C ILE A 186 -2.76 0.04 4.21
N LYS A 187 -3.69 -0.47 3.41
CA LYS A 187 -3.99 -1.90 3.32
C LYS A 187 -3.52 -2.44 2.00
N VAL A 188 -2.83 -3.57 2.04
CA VAL A 188 -2.41 -4.31 0.86
C VAL A 188 -3.03 -5.69 0.94
N SER A 189 -3.65 -6.15 -0.13
CA SER A 189 -4.20 -7.48 -0.20
C SER A 189 -3.78 -8.20 -1.48
N VAL A 190 -3.48 -9.48 -1.35
CA VAL A 190 -3.09 -10.37 -2.43
C VAL A 190 -4.08 -11.53 -2.45
N LYS A 191 -4.74 -11.72 -3.58
CA LYS A 191 -5.71 -12.80 -3.81
C LYS A 191 -5.55 -13.36 -5.22
N GLY A 192 -4.97 -14.55 -5.32
CA GLY A 192 -4.61 -15.15 -6.60
C GLY A 192 -3.60 -14.24 -7.31
N ASN A 193 -3.93 -13.78 -8.51
CA ASN A 193 -3.10 -12.83 -9.26
C ASN A 193 -3.51 -11.37 -9.07
N SER A 194 -4.50 -11.08 -8.23
CA SER A 194 -4.96 -9.72 -7.96
C SER A 194 -4.22 -9.16 -6.75
N ILE A 195 -3.64 -7.98 -6.93
CA ILE A 195 -3.04 -7.18 -5.86
C ILE A 195 -3.90 -5.92 -5.73
N GLU A 196 -4.38 -5.63 -4.52
CA GLU A 196 -5.13 -4.41 -4.24
C GLU A 196 -4.48 -3.64 -3.08
N MET A 197 -4.20 -2.37 -3.32
CA MET A 197 -3.74 -1.42 -2.32
C MET A 197 -4.84 -0.39 -2.07
N ILE A 198 -5.18 -0.20 -0.80
CA ILE A 198 -6.19 0.76 -0.34
C ILE A 198 -5.56 1.69 0.69
N ILE A 199 -5.50 2.97 0.39
CA ILE A 199 -5.04 4.00 1.32
C ILE A 199 -6.25 4.70 1.90
N ARG A 200 -6.33 4.75 3.23
CA ARG A 200 -7.46 5.30 3.95
C ARG A 200 -7.04 6.56 4.69
N LYS A 201 -7.82 7.62 4.52
CA LYS A 201 -7.65 8.87 5.25
C LYS A 201 -8.99 9.51 5.55
N ASN A 202 -9.21 9.90 6.80
CA ASN A 202 -10.30 10.80 7.16
C ASN A 202 -9.80 12.25 7.15
N PHE A 203 -10.17 12.97 6.10
CA PHE A 203 -9.85 14.38 5.93
C PHE A 203 -10.83 15.30 6.65
N LEU A 204 -10.37 16.50 7.00
CA LEU A 204 -11.23 17.54 7.54
C LEU A 204 -12.08 18.11 6.40
N LEU A 205 -13.37 18.27 6.68
CA LEU A 205 -14.31 18.91 5.76
C LEU A 205 -14.27 20.41 5.99
N ASN A 206 -14.46 21.17 4.92
CA ASN A 206 -14.67 22.61 5.00
C ASN A 206 -16.00 22.85 5.72
N ARG A 207 -15.94 23.26 6.99
CA ARG A 207 -17.12 23.56 7.81
C ARG A 207 -17.68 24.96 7.55
N ASP A 208 -16.99 25.76 6.73
CA ASP A 208 -17.41 27.11 6.41
C ASP A 208 -18.21 27.11 5.10
N GLY A 209 -19.47 26.74 5.27
CA GLY A 209 -20.53 26.73 4.26
C GLY A 209 -21.88 27.18 4.82
N GLN A 210 -21.87 28.12 5.77
CA GLN A 210 -22.94 29.07 6.03
C GLN A 210 -22.41 30.49 5.88
#